data_AF-A0A0M9GS93-F1
#
_entry.id   AF-A0A0M9GS93-F1
#
_cell.length_a   1.000
_cell.length_b   1.000
_cell.length_c   1.000
_cell.angle_alpha   90.00
_cell.angle_beta   90.00
_cell.angle_gamma   90.00
#
_symmetry.space_group_name_H-M   'P 1'
#
loop_
_entity.id
_entity.type
_entity.pdbx_description
1 polymer ?
#
loop_
_entity_poly.entity_id
_entity_poly.type
_entity_poly.pdbx_seq_one_letter_code
_entity_poly.pdbx_strand_id
1 'polypeptide(L)'
;MTWNKELIVEKLKEFGINKENISGSDIKHSNQSLYRACFRHFGSCKEAISAAGLNYKESQIKWNKDKVIKNIQEKNTSNIQLNDHYANRNYQKLYAAGQRYFGSWKEAVNAAGINYESIRKSKENNYWTPDKFKDRLFELINDNEQLSSQYIQDNHQDLYSAALKIYGSWKDAINFHGLDYPDISLYLRWKPEEVIEEIKRLHRIKSDLSNKEIRITKNTLFKAAVRYFGSWKRALDKADIDYNIYLKTKPKGYWSEKQIINEIRKMFSEGKPINSSYVMTNNKSLYGTARRMFKTWEESVTLAGFDYNAVRNDINTTSYCGYMFEKVVDDVLKELNINYTKHNTGNALIKPDYIFNEVKWGDAKLSKWSIFHSDTVSKYKHYCNFLWIIFMRGEQTDELVNVRVRQTSIFLLIKQLPRSKQKHYLNLLNKISEKLN
;
A
#
# COMPACT_ATOMS: atom_id res chain seq x y z
N MET A 1 -12.42 -82.69 35.04
CA MET A 1 -13.89 -82.84 35.00
C MET A 1 -14.28 -83.21 33.58
N THR A 2 -14.88 -84.39 33.36
CA THR A 2 -15.31 -84.86 32.04
C THR A 2 -16.71 -84.35 31.75
N TRP A 3 -16.91 -83.70 30.59
CA TRP A 3 -18.21 -83.19 30.18
C TRP A 3 -19.14 -84.32 29.74
N ASN A 4 -20.39 -84.30 30.19
CA ASN A 4 -21.51 -85.11 29.70
C ASN A 4 -22.72 -84.19 29.43
N LYS A 5 -23.79 -84.73 28.83
CA LYS A 5 -24.95 -83.91 28.41
C LYS A 5 -25.67 -83.27 29.61
N GLU A 6 -25.74 -84.00 30.72
CA GLU A 6 -26.42 -83.63 31.95
C GLU A 6 -25.71 -82.45 32.63
N LEU A 7 -24.38 -82.54 32.80
CA LEU A 7 -23.54 -81.50 33.39
C LEU A 7 -23.50 -80.24 32.53
N ILE A 8 -23.56 -80.37 31.20
CA ILE A 8 -23.64 -79.21 30.29
C ILE A 8 -24.97 -78.48 30.51
N VAL A 9 -26.10 -79.21 30.60
CA VAL A 9 -27.42 -78.61 30.84
C VAL A 9 -27.46 -77.92 32.21
N GLU A 10 -26.95 -78.55 33.26
CA GLU A 10 -26.85 -77.97 34.60
C GLU A 10 -26.05 -76.67 34.59
N LYS A 11 -24.86 -76.67 33.98
CA LYS A 11 -24.00 -75.48 33.90
C LYS A 11 -24.59 -74.38 33.04
N LEU A 12 -25.34 -74.72 32.00
CA LEU A 12 -26.08 -73.73 31.20
C LEU A 12 -27.22 -73.11 32.00
N LYS A 13 -27.96 -73.91 32.79
CA LYS A 13 -29.00 -73.39 33.71
C LYS A 13 -28.40 -72.44 34.72
N GLU A 14 -27.32 -72.81 35.40
CA GLU A 14 -26.57 -71.93 36.31
C GLU A 14 -26.14 -70.62 35.61
N PHE A 15 -25.59 -70.72 34.40
CA PHE A 15 -25.17 -69.57 33.61
C PHE A 15 -26.35 -68.66 33.20
N GLY A 16 -27.55 -69.23 33.08
CA GLY A 16 -28.77 -68.58 32.65
C GLY A 16 -29.68 -68.04 33.74
N ILE A 17 -29.42 -68.30 35.02
CA ILE A 17 -30.32 -67.96 36.15
C ILE A 17 -30.77 -66.48 36.13
N ASN A 18 -29.89 -65.57 35.69
CA ASN A 18 -30.16 -64.12 35.67
C ASN A 18 -30.19 -63.53 34.25
N LYS A 19 -30.34 -64.36 33.20
CA LYS A 19 -30.31 -63.89 31.81
C LYS A 19 -31.54 -64.36 31.04
N GLU A 20 -32.36 -63.43 30.59
CA GLU A 20 -33.53 -63.72 29.74
C GLU A 20 -33.16 -64.42 28.43
N ASN A 21 -31.96 -64.15 27.89
CA ASN A 21 -31.46 -64.74 26.64
C ASN A 21 -29.94 -64.95 26.72
N ILE A 22 -29.45 -66.05 26.13
CA ILE A 22 -28.03 -66.41 26.15
C ILE A 22 -27.52 -66.65 24.72
N SER A 23 -26.39 -66.05 24.36
CA SER A 23 -25.70 -66.33 23.09
C SER A 23 -24.52 -67.29 23.29
N GLY A 24 -24.13 -67.98 22.22
CA GLY A 24 -22.90 -68.78 22.22
C GLY A 24 -21.64 -67.95 22.51
N SER A 25 -21.66 -66.64 22.21
CA SER A 25 -20.56 -65.73 22.53
C SER A 25 -20.46 -65.47 24.03
N ASP A 26 -21.58 -65.35 24.73
CA ASP A 26 -21.59 -65.14 26.19
C ASP A 26 -20.96 -66.33 26.92
N ILE A 27 -21.29 -67.55 26.47
CA ILE A 27 -20.69 -68.78 27.00
C ILE A 27 -19.20 -68.83 26.66
N LYS A 28 -18.80 -68.46 25.44
CA LYS A 28 -17.40 -68.48 25.03
C LYS A 28 -16.52 -67.57 25.90
N HIS A 29 -16.97 -66.35 26.16
CA HIS A 29 -16.22 -65.39 26.97
C HIS A 29 -16.19 -65.77 28.45
N SER A 30 -17.24 -66.41 28.96
CA SER A 30 -17.33 -66.76 30.39
C SER A 30 -16.66 -68.10 30.70
N ASN A 31 -16.84 -69.09 29.82
CA ASN A 31 -16.31 -70.43 29.99
C ASN A 31 -16.04 -71.10 28.63
N GLN A 32 -14.81 -70.94 28.16
CA GLN A 32 -14.34 -71.49 26.88
C GLN A 32 -14.42 -73.03 26.82
N SER A 33 -14.37 -73.73 27.96
CA SER A 33 -14.46 -75.19 28.05
C SER A 33 -15.90 -75.69 27.92
N LEU A 34 -16.86 -75.02 28.58
CA LEU A 34 -18.30 -75.26 28.43
C LEU A 34 -18.75 -74.97 26.99
N TYR A 35 -18.28 -73.86 26.40
CA TYR A 35 -18.53 -73.54 24.99
C TYR A 35 -18.14 -74.70 24.07
N ARG A 36 -16.93 -75.26 24.21
CA ARG A 36 -16.47 -76.40 23.39
C ARG A 36 -17.27 -77.68 23.66
N ALA A 37 -17.68 -77.89 24.92
CA ALA A 37 -18.50 -79.04 25.30
C ALA A 37 -19.90 -79.01 24.65
N CYS A 38 -20.53 -77.83 24.55
CA CYS A 38 -21.80 -77.67 23.84
C CYS A 38 -21.72 -78.17 22.39
N PHE A 39 -20.66 -77.80 21.64
CA PHE A 39 -20.47 -78.32 20.27
C PHE A 39 -20.22 -79.82 20.24
N ARG A 40 -19.40 -80.35 21.15
CA ARG A 40 -19.02 -81.77 21.15
C ARG A 40 -20.19 -82.72 21.47
N HIS A 41 -21.09 -82.33 22.36
CA HIS A 41 -22.17 -83.21 22.83
C HIS A 41 -23.55 -82.90 22.24
N PHE A 42 -23.82 -81.66 21.83
CA PHE A 42 -25.11 -81.22 21.30
C PHE A 42 -25.06 -80.71 19.85
N GLY A 43 -23.87 -80.66 19.23
CA GLY A 43 -23.70 -80.20 17.85
C GLY A 43 -23.59 -78.67 17.72
N SER A 44 -24.33 -77.89 18.53
CA SER A 44 -24.09 -76.46 18.67
C SER A 44 -24.54 -75.91 20.02
N CYS A 45 -24.18 -74.65 20.31
CA CYS A 45 -24.66 -73.95 21.49
C CYS A 45 -26.18 -73.75 21.48
N LYS A 46 -26.81 -73.61 20.31
CA LYS A 46 -28.27 -73.43 20.21
C LYS A 46 -29.01 -74.64 20.79
N GLU A 47 -28.67 -75.85 20.35
CA GLU A 47 -29.30 -77.09 20.80
C GLU A 47 -29.00 -77.35 22.27
N ALA A 48 -27.79 -77.06 22.75
CA ALA A 48 -27.44 -77.20 24.16
C ALA A 48 -28.25 -76.23 25.07
N ILE A 49 -28.40 -74.97 24.65
CA ILE A 49 -29.17 -73.94 25.37
C ILE A 49 -30.67 -74.28 25.35
N SER A 50 -31.19 -74.74 24.21
CA SER A 50 -32.58 -75.21 24.11
C SER A 50 -32.84 -76.46 24.96
N ALA A 51 -31.90 -77.41 25.00
CA ALA A 51 -31.99 -78.59 25.88
C ALA A 51 -31.97 -78.22 27.37
N ALA A 52 -31.35 -77.09 27.72
CA ALA A 52 -31.38 -76.53 29.06
C ALA A 52 -32.67 -75.76 29.39
N GLY A 53 -33.60 -75.61 28.44
CA GLY A 53 -34.84 -74.85 28.61
C GLY A 53 -34.65 -73.33 28.57
N LEU A 54 -33.53 -72.87 28.01
CA LEU A 54 -33.17 -71.45 27.97
C LEU A 54 -33.38 -70.89 26.55
N ASN A 55 -33.64 -69.58 26.45
CA ASN A 55 -33.81 -68.92 25.16
C ASN A 55 -32.46 -68.58 24.52
N TYR A 56 -32.24 -69.08 23.31
CA TYR A 56 -31.04 -68.82 22.52
C TYR A 56 -31.11 -67.48 21.79
N LYS A 57 -30.15 -66.60 22.06
CA LYS A 57 -29.95 -65.37 21.27
C LYS A 57 -29.17 -65.70 20.00
N GLU A 58 -29.83 -65.66 18.84
CA GLU A 58 -29.18 -65.89 17.55
C GLU A 58 -28.01 -64.92 17.33
N SER A 59 -26.79 -65.46 17.19
CA SER A 59 -25.62 -64.69 16.80
C SER A 59 -25.24 -64.98 15.34
N GLN A 60 -25.15 -63.91 14.54
CA GLN A 60 -24.74 -63.80 13.13
C GLN A 60 -25.88 -63.88 12.10
N ILE A 61 -26.38 -62.69 11.72
CA ILE A 61 -27.15 -62.50 10.50
C ILE A 61 -26.32 -62.99 9.31
N LYS A 62 -26.74 -64.08 8.65
CA LYS A 62 -26.26 -64.39 7.29
C LYS A 62 -26.78 -63.29 6.36
N TRP A 63 -25.90 -62.40 5.94
CA TRP A 63 -26.22 -61.29 5.04
C TRP A 63 -26.55 -61.79 3.63
N ASN A 64 -27.55 -61.17 3.02
CA ASN A 64 -27.89 -61.26 1.59
C ASN A 64 -28.41 -59.87 1.16
N LYS A 65 -28.66 -59.66 -0.14
CA LYS A 65 -29.14 -58.38 -0.66
C LYS A 65 -30.41 -57.89 0.06
N ASP A 66 -31.39 -58.77 0.26
CA ASP A 66 -32.68 -58.42 0.87
C ASP A 66 -32.54 -58.01 2.34
N LYS A 67 -31.71 -58.70 3.12
CA LYS A 67 -31.46 -58.38 4.53
C LYS A 67 -30.73 -57.06 4.70
N VAL A 68 -29.81 -56.74 3.78
CA VAL A 68 -29.14 -55.43 3.77
C VAL A 68 -30.18 -54.33 3.54
N ILE A 69 -31.03 -54.47 2.52
CA ILE A 69 -32.11 -53.51 2.23
C ILE A 69 -33.04 -53.36 3.44
N LYS A 70 -33.54 -54.48 3.99
CA LYS A 70 -34.45 -54.47 5.14
C LYS A 70 -33.83 -53.78 6.36
N ASN A 71 -32.55 -54.06 6.67
CA ASN A 71 -31.86 -53.42 7.79
C ASN A 71 -31.65 -51.91 7.57
N ILE A 72 -31.39 -51.48 6.34
CA ILE A 72 -31.27 -50.06 6.00
C ILE A 72 -32.63 -49.37 6.17
N GLN A 73 -33.71 -49.98 5.69
CA GLN A 73 -35.08 -49.46 5.82
C GLN A 73 -35.53 -49.37 7.29
N GLU A 74 -35.32 -50.43 8.09
CA GLU A 74 -35.62 -50.44 9.53
C GLU A 74 -34.91 -49.31 10.28
N LYS A 75 -33.63 -49.07 9.95
CA LYS A 75 -32.85 -47.96 10.52
C LYS A 75 -33.38 -46.60 10.09
N ASN A 76 -33.80 -46.46 8.84
CA ASN A 76 -34.39 -45.22 8.33
C ASN A 76 -35.73 -44.91 9.02
N THR A 77 -36.61 -45.90 9.18
CA THR A 77 -37.88 -45.76 9.91
C THR A 77 -37.67 -45.38 11.38
N SER A 78 -36.57 -45.84 11.97
CA SER A 78 -36.16 -45.48 13.34
C SER A 78 -35.47 -44.12 13.44
N ASN A 79 -35.44 -43.34 12.36
CA ASN A 79 -34.77 -42.03 12.25
C ASN A 79 -33.26 -42.05 12.60
N ILE A 80 -32.60 -43.18 12.34
CA ILE A 80 -31.17 -43.37 12.60
C ILE A 80 -30.34 -42.83 11.44
N GLN A 81 -29.22 -42.18 11.74
CA GLN A 81 -28.30 -41.67 10.71
C GLN A 81 -27.71 -42.79 9.85
N LEU A 82 -27.85 -42.66 8.52
CA LEU A 82 -27.36 -43.63 7.53
C LEU A 82 -26.27 -43.06 6.61
N ASN A 83 -25.72 -41.87 6.91
CA ASN A 83 -24.57 -41.32 6.17
C ASN A 83 -23.35 -42.25 6.29
N ASP A 84 -22.50 -42.24 5.27
CA ASP A 84 -21.39 -43.20 5.12
C ASP A 84 -20.47 -43.27 6.34
N HIS A 85 -20.05 -42.12 6.88
CA HIS A 85 -19.18 -42.05 8.05
C HIS A 85 -19.85 -42.67 9.29
N TYR A 86 -21.11 -42.31 9.54
CA TYR A 86 -21.85 -42.81 10.69
C TYR A 86 -22.11 -44.32 10.58
N ALA A 87 -22.49 -44.79 9.39
CA ALA A 87 -22.76 -46.20 9.13
C ALA A 87 -21.49 -47.07 9.27
N ASN A 88 -20.35 -46.59 8.77
CA ASN A 88 -19.07 -47.28 8.91
C ASN A 88 -18.67 -47.43 10.39
N ARG A 89 -18.83 -46.37 11.21
CA ARG A 89 -18.46 -46.44 12.63
C ARG A 89 -19.41 -47.28 13.48
N ASN A 90 -20.71 -47.12 13.29
CA ASN A 90 -21.73 -47.67 14.20
C ASN A 90 -22.33 -49.00 13.71
N TYR A 91 -22.28 -49.27 12.41
CA TYR A 91 -22.91 -50.44 11.78
C TYR A 91 -21.94 -51.20 10.87
N GLN A 92 -20.69 -51.38 11.33
CA GLN A 92 -19.58 -51.99 10.56
C GLN A 92 -19.98 -53.24 9.75
N LYS A 93 -20.73 -54.17 10.35
CA LYS A 93 -21.17 -55.40 9.67
C LYS A 93 -22.17 -55.15 8.55
N LEU A 94 -23.14 -54.27 8.79
CA LEU A 94 -24.13 -53.87 7.78
C LEU A 94 -23.47 -53.05 6.67
N TYR A 95 -22.56 -52.14 7.04
CA TYR A 95 -21.78 -51.32 6.11
C TYR A 95 -20.94 -52.20 5.16
N ALA A 96 -20.17 -53.14 5.72
CA ALA A 96 -19.38 -54.09 4.94
C ALA A 96 -20.26 -54.99 4.05
N ALA A 97 -21.43 -55.43 4.54
CA ALA A 97 -22.39 -56.18 3.73
C ALA A 97 -22.96 -55.34 2.58
N GLY A 98 -23.30 -54.07 2.83
CA GLY A 98 -23.76 -53.13 1.80
C GLY A 98 -22.74 -52.95 0.69
N GLN A 99 -21.48 -52.69 1.06
CA GLN A 99 -20.38 -52.62 0.09
C GLN A 99 -20.20 -53.93 -0.69
N ARG A 100 -20.24 -55.07 -0.01
CA ARG A 100 -20.03 -56.39 -0.65
C ARG A 100 -21.12 -56.75 -1.66
N TYR A 101 -22.39 -56.47 -1.36
CA TYR A 101 -23.51 -56.93 -2.19
C TYR A 101 -23.99 -55.90 -3.23
N PHE A 102 -23.72 -54.61 -3.01
CA PHE A 102 -24.17 -53.51 -3.88
C PHE A 102 -23.02 -52.67 -4.46
N GLY A 103 -21.77 -52.99 -4.15
CA GLY A 103 -20.58 -52.30 -4.64
C GLY A 103 -20.21 -51.06 -3.82
N SER A 104 -21.19 -50.33 -3.30
CA SER A 104 -20.94 -49.23 -2.37
C SER A 104 -22.08 -49.06 -1.36
N TRP A 105 -21.81 -48.34 -0.26
CA TRP A 105 -22.83 -47.99 0.71
C TRP A 105 -23.91 -47.08 0.11
N LYS A 106 -23.52 -46.16 -0.77
CA LYS A 106 -24.45 -45.30 -1.53
C LYS A 106 -25.45 -46.16 -2.34
N GLU A 107 -24.95 -47.14 -3.08
CA GLU A 107 -25.82 -48.01 -3.89
C GLU A 107 -26.71 -48.91 -3.02
N ALA A 108 -26.22 -49.38 -1.87
CA ALA A 108 -27.04 -50.14 -0.93
C ALA A 108 -28.20 -49.30 -0.35
N VAL A 109 -27.96 -48.02 -0.05
CA VAL A 109 -28.99 -47.10 0.46
C VAL A 109 -29.98 -46.71 -0.63
N ASN A 110 -29.51 -46.43 -1.85
CA ASN A 110 -30.37 -46.16 -3.00
C ASN A 110 -31.26 -47.37 -3.33
N ALA A 111 -30.69 -48.58 -3.32
CA ALA A 111 -31.43 -49.84 -3.52
C ALA A 111 -32.47 -50.11 -2.41
N ALA A 112 -32.29 -49.52 -1.23
CA ALA A 112 -33.26 -49.56 -0.14
C ALA A 112 -34.40 -48.54 -0.29
N GLY A 113 -34.42 -47.75 -1.38
CA GLY A 113 -35.45 -46.75 -1.67
C GLY A 113 -35.21 -45.40 -0.99
N ILE A 114 -34.01 -45.16 -0.45
CA ILE A 114 -33.65 -43.93 0.24
C ILE A 114 -32.72 -43.14 -0.68
N ASN A 115 -33.05 -41.88 -0.97
CA ASN A 115 -32.16 -41.02 -1.73
C ASN A 115 -30.89 -40.73 -0.91
N TYR A 116 -29.78 -41.38 -1.25
CA TYR A 116 -28.53 -41.24 -0.51
C TYR A 116 -28.04 -39.78 -0.42
N GLU A 117 -28.27 -38.97 -1.46
CA GLU A 117 -27.84 -37.57 -1.45
C GLU A 117 -28.61 -36.73 -0.43
N SER A 118 -29.84 -37.11 -0.07
CA SER A 118 -30.63 -36.44 0.98
C SER A 118 -30.17 -36.76 2.40
N ILE A 119 -29.52 -37.92 2.62
CA ILE A 119 -29.03 -38.35 3.94
C ILE A 119 -27.55 -38.08 4.14
N ARG A 120 -26.81 -37.85 3.05
CA ARG A 120 -25.43 -37.40 3.10
C ARG A 120 -25.49 -36.02 3.74
N LYS A 121 -25.00 -35.88 4.99
CA LYS A 121 -24.74 -34.57 5.60
C LYS A 121 -24.00 -33.76 4.53
N SER A 122 -24.68 -32.78 3.95
CA SER A 122 -24.17 -32.11 2.78
C SER A 122 -22.84 -31.49 3.19
N LYS A 123 -21.78 -31.85 2.46
CA LYS A 123 -20.48 -31.21 2.62
C LYS A 123 -20.52 -29.77 2.06
N GLU A 124 -21.68 -29.24 1.71
CA GLU A 124 -21.84 -27.93 1.08
C GLU A 124 -21.32 -26.79 1.97
N ASN A 125 -21.40 -26.90 3.30
CA ASN A 125 -20.84 -25.87 4.19
C ASN A 125 -19.32 -25.99 4.45
N ASN A 126 -18.67 -27.09 4.03
CA ASN A 126 -17.27 -27.35 4.37
C ASN A 126 -16.34 -27.59 3.16
N TYR A 127 -16.83 -27.36 1.94
CA TYR A 127 -15.94 -27.27 0.78
C TYR A 127 -15.39 -25.86 0.63
N TRP A 128 -14.12 -25.78 0.28
CA TRP A 128 -13.50 -24.55 -0.18
C TRP A 128 -14.03 -24.25 -1.58
N THR A 129 -14.83 -23.19 -1.69
CA THR A 129 -15.18 -22.55 -2.97
C THR A 129 -14.17 -21.45 -3.27
N PRO A 130 -14.05 -20.98 -4.53
CA PRO A 130 -13.25 -19.80 -4.86
C PRO A 130 -13.59 -18.59 -3.98
N ASP A 131 -14.88 -18.37 -3.68
CA ASP A 131 -15.33 -17.26 -2.83
C ASP A 131 -14.93 -17.46 -1.36
N LYS A 132 -15.16 -18.64 -0.79
CA LYS A 132 -14.74 -18.94 0.59
C LYS A 132 -13.22 -18.87 0.76
N PHE A 133 -12.48 -19.33 -0.25
CA PHE A 133 -11.03 -19.21 -0.29
C PHE A 133 -10.60 -17.74 -0.29
N LYS A 134 -11.25 -16.93 -1.14
CA LYS A 134 -11.01 -15.48 -1.19
C LYS A 134 -11.27 -14.84 0.17
N ASP A 135 -12.43 -15.06 0.76
CA ASP A 135 -12.79 -14.47 2.05
C ASP A 135 -11.74 -14.80 3.12
N ARG A 136 -11.35 -16.08 3.23
CA ARG A 136 -10.30 -16.49 4.19
C ARG A 136 -8.93 -15.88 3.86
N LEU A 137 -8.55 -15.82 2.60
CA LEU A 137 -7.28 -15.21 2.19
C LEU A 137 -7.24 -13.72 2.56
N PHE A 138 -8.35 -13.01 2.36
CA PHE A 138 -8.47 -11.59 2.73
C PHE A 138 -8.56 -11.37 4.25
N GLU A 139 -9.14 -12.30 5.01
CA GLU A 139 -9.04 -12.30 6.48
C GLU A 139 -7.56 -12.36 6.93
N LEU A 140 -6.78 -13.31 6.41
CA LEU A 140 -5.35 -13.42 6.74
C LEU A 140 -4.55 -12.17 6.34
N ILE A 141 -4.93 -11.52 5.24
CA ILE A 141 -4.33 -10.24 4.82
C ILE A 141 -4.67 -9.12 5.81
N ASN A 142 -5.94 -9.00 6.22
CA ASN A 142 -6.38 -7.98 7.17
C ASN A 142 -5.75 -8.16 8.55
N ASP A 143 -5.55 -9.40 8.97
CA ASP A 143 -4.90 -9.76 10.22
C ASP A 143 -3.37 -9.64 10.16
N ASN A 144 -2.81 -9.24 9.01
CA ASN A 144 -1.37 -9.15 8.74
C ASN A 144 -0.62 -10.47 9.00
N GLU A 145 -1.28 -11.60 8.77
CA GLU A 145 -0.65 -12.92 8.87
C GLU A 145 0.34 -13.16 7.72
N GLN A 146 1.28 -14.08 7.92
CA GLN A 146 2.26 -14.42 6.89
C GLN A 146 1.59 -15.25 5.77
N LEU A 147 1.87 -14.93 4.51
CA LEU A 147 1.28 -15.61 3.35
C LEU A 147 2.29 -16.46 2.57
N SER A 148 3.44 -16.77 3.18
CA SER A 148 4.41 -17.68 2.57
C SER A 148 3.79 -19.07 2.40
N SER A 149 4.11 -19.76 1.30
CA SER A 149 3.58 -21.11 1.09
C SER A 149 3.88 -22.04 2.26
N GLN A 150 5.08 -21.93 2.83
CA GLN A 150 5.51 -22.72 3.98
C GLN A 150 4.71 -22.37 5.24
N TYR A 151 4.58 -21.08 5.59
CA TYR A 151 3.80 -20.67 6.76
C TYR A 151 2.33 -21.06 6.64
N ILE A 152 1.73 -20.88 5.47
CA ILE A 152 0.33 -21.23 5.23
C ILE A 152 0.16 -22.75 5.26
N GLN A 153 1.11 -23.51 4.74
CA GLN A 153 1.13 -24.96 4.89
C GLN A 153 1.19 -25.39 6.37
N ASP A 154 1.99 -24.70 7.19
CA ASP A 154 2.22 -25.06 8.59
C ASP A 154 1.11 -24.59 9.54
N ASN A 155 0.49 -23.43 9.27
CA ASN A 155 -0.45 -22.76 10.19
C ASN A 155 -1.89 -22.72 9.67
N HIS A 156 -2.10 -22.82 8.36
CA HIS A 156 -3.42 -22.76 7.69
C HIS A 156 -3.54 -23.87 6.63
N GLN A 157 -3.26 -25.11 7.03
CA GLN A 157 -3.09 -26.26 6.14
C GLN A 157 -4.32 -26.54 5.27
N ASP A 158 -5.52 -26.27 5.79
CA ASP A 158 -6.79 -26.42 5.09
C ASP A 158 -6.92 -25.42 3.93
N LEU A 159 -6.53 -24.16 4.15
CA LEU A 159 -6.45 -23.13 3.12
C LEU A 159 -5.36 -23.45 2.09
N TYR A 160 -4.19 -23.92 2.51
CA TYR A 160 -3.13 -24.36 1.60
C TYR A 160 -3.61 -25.48 0.66
N SER A 161 -4.26 -26.49 1.24
CA SER A 161 -4.81 -27.63 0.51
C SER A 161 -5.94 -27.20 -0.44
N ALA A 162 -6.71 -26.18 -0.07
CA ALA A 162 -7.71 -25.57 -0.92
C ALA A 162 -7.09 -24.90 -2.15
N ALA A 163 -6.02 -24.13 -1.95
CA ALA A 163 -5.32 -23.47 -3.04
C ALA A 163 -4.81 -24.47 -4.09
N LEU A 164 -4.18 -25.55 -3.63
CA LEU A 164 -3.69 -26.62 -4.52
C LEU A 164 -4.83 -27.29 -5.30
N LYS A 165 -6.00 -27.49 -4.68
CA LYS A 165 -7.15 -28.14 -5.32
C LYS A 165 -7.87 -27.25 -6.32
N ILE A 166 -8.06 -25.97 -6.01
CA ILE A 166 -8.85 -25.05 -6.82
C ILE A 166 -8.00 -24.43 -7.95
N TYR A 167 -6.75 -24.08 -7.63
CA TYR A 167 -5.90 -23.27 -8.51
C TYR A 167 -4.61 -23.99 -8.95
N GLY A 168 -4.35 -25.21 -8.47
CA GLY A 168 -3.18 -26.01 -8.83
C GLY A 168 -1.93 -25.70 -7.99
N SER A 169 -1.71 -24.43 -7.62
CA SER A 169 -0.63 -24.06 -6.70
C SER A 169 -1.02 -22.88 -5.79
N TRP A 170 -0.31 -22.73 -4.66
CA TRP A 170 -0.47 -21.55 -3.79
C TRP A 170 -0.16 -20.25 -4.54
N LYS A 171 0.87 -20.26 -5.39
CA LYS A 171 1.24 -19.12 -6.24
C LYS A 171 0.12 -18.74 -7.20
N ASP A 172 -0.48 -19.72 -7.87
CA ASP A 172 -1.54 -19.47 -8.84
C ASP A 172 -2.82 -19.00 -8.16
N ALA A 173 -3.11 -19.48 -6.95
CA ALA A 173 -4.22 -18.98 -6.13
C ALA A 173 -4.05 -17.49 -5.78
N ILE A 174 -2.85 -17.08 -5.35
CA ILE A 174 -2.54 -15.69 -5.04
C ILE A 174 -2.66 -14.81 -6.30
N ASN A 175 -2.05 -15.24 -7.41
CA ASN A 175 -2.11 -14.52 -8.68
C ASN A 175 -3.54 -14.39 -9.23
N PHE A 176 -4.36 -15.45 -9.12
CA PHE A 176 -5.76 -15.47 -9.57
C PHE A 176 -6.60 -14.38 -8.88
N HIS A 177 -6.34 -14.13 -7.60
CA HIS A 177 -7.02 -13.08 -6.83
C HIS A 177 -6.38 -11.68 -6.98
N GLY A 178 -5.51 -11.49 -7.97
CA GLY A 178 -4.90 -10.21 -8.30
C GLY A 178 -3.80 -9.77 -7.34
N LEU A 179 -3.26 -10.69 -6.53
CA LEU A 179 -2.12 -10.45 -5.65
C LEU A 179 -0.84 -10.93 -6.38
N ASP A 180 0.20 -10.12 -6.41
CA ASP A 180 1.44 -10.48 -7.13
C ASP A 180 2.36 -11.33 -6.22
N TYR A 181 2.43 -12.64 -6.46
CA TYR A 181 3.19 -13.59 -5.62
C TYR A 181 4.70 -13.30 -5.45
N PRO A 182 5.45 -12.81 -6.47
CA PRO A 182 6.85 -12.39 -6.32
C PRO A 182 7.05 -11.30 -5.27
N ASP A 183 6.08 -10.38 -5.12
CA ASP A 183 6.13 -9.31 -4.13
C ASP A 183 6.01 -9.85 -2.70
N ILE A 184 5.25 -10.93 -2.48
CA ILE A 184 5.14 -11.59 -1.17
C ILE A 184 6.46 -12.32 -0.82
N SER A 185 7.10 -12.99 -1.79
CA SER A 185 8.36 -13.71 -1.59
C SER A 185 9.56 -12.79 -1.30
N LEU A 186 9.66 -11.64 -1.99
CA LEU A 186 10.71 -10.65 -1.77
C LEU A 186 10.50 -9.82 -0.50
N TYR A 187 9.25 -9.61 -0.11
CA TYR A 187 8.88 -8.98 1.17
C TYR A 187 9.33 -9.82 2.40
N LEU A 188 9.47 -11.14 2.23
CA LEU A 188 9.83 -12.09 3.29
C LEU A 188 11.34 -12.34 3.46
N ARG A 189 12.21 -11.83 2.56
CA ARG A 189 13.68 -12.02 2.69
C ARG A 189 14.34 -11.08 3.69
N TRP A 190 13.74 -9.92 3.94
CA TRP A 190 14.39 -8.87 4.70
C TRP A 190 14.48 -9.23 6.19
N LYS A 191 15.70 -9.41 6.69
CA LYS A 191 16.00 -9.32 8.13
C LYS A 191 16.08 -7.84 8.54
N PRO A 192 15.76 -7.49 9.80
CA PRO A 192 15.81 -6.10 10.26
C PRO A 192 17.20 -5.46 10.05
N GLU A 193 18.29 -6.22 10.21
CA GLU A 193 19.66 -5.73 9.97
C GLU A 193 19.91 -5.45 8.48
N GLU A 194 19.42 -6.30 7.59
CA GLU A 194 19.56 -6.14 6.13
C GLU A 194 18.79 -4.92 5.61
N VAL A 195 17.64 -4.62 6.22
CA VAL A 195 16.89 -3.38 5.92
C VAL A 195 17.74 -2.16 6.24
N ILE A 196 18.39 -2.15 7.42
CA ILE A 196 19.24 -1.03 7.82
C ILE A 196 20.46 -0.90 6.91
N GLU A 197 21.11 -2.02 6.58
CA GLU A 197 22.28 -2.00 5.68
C GLU A 197 21.93 -1.54 4.26
N GLU A 198 20.77 -1.95 3.73
CA GLU A 198 20.32 -1.47 2.42
C GLU A 198 19.95 0.02 2.46
N ILE A 199 19.29 0.50 3.52
CA ILE A 199 19.04 1.94 3.72
C ILE A 199 20.35 2.72 3.73
N LYS A 200 21.37 2.26 4.47
CA LYS A 200 22.71 2.86 4.48
C LYS A 200 23.39 2.80 3.12
N ARG A 201 23.26 1.71 2.38
CA ARG A 201 23.77 1.58 1.01
C ARG A 201 23.13 2.60 0.07
N LEU A 202 21.80 2.73 0.10
CA LEU A 202 21.05 3.70 -0.69
C LEU A 202 21.41 5.15 -0.34
N HIS A 203 21.64 5.43 0.95
CA HIS A 203 22.13 6.73 1.42
C HIS A 203 23.53 7.05 0.86
N ARG A 204 24.47 6.09 0.90
CA ARG A 204 25.83 6.25 0.37
C ARG A 204 25.85 6.58 -1.12
N ILE A 205 24.97 5.97 -1.91
CA ILE A 205 24.84 6.25 -3.35
C ILE A 205 24.00 7.50 -3.65
N LYS A 206 23.64 8.29 -2.63
CA LYS A 206 22.82 9.50 -2.73
C LYS A 206 21.46 9.27 -3.42
N SER A 207 20.87 8.10 -3.23
CA SER A 207 19.51 7.81 -3.70
C SER A 207 18.49 8.66 -2.94
N ASP A 208 17.38 9.01 -3.59
CA ASP A 208 16.28 9.72 -2.94
C ASP A 208 15.53 8.74 -2.01
N LEU A 209 15.75 8.89 -0.71
CA LEU A 209 15.12 8.09 0.34
C LEU A 209 13.80 8.68 0.83
N SER A 210 13.18 9.58 0.06
CA SER A 210 11.86 10.09 0.39
C SER A 210 10.84 8.96 0.37
N ASN A 211 9.83 9.08 1.24
CA ASN A 211 8.80 8.06 1.41
C ASN A 211 8.01 7.83 0.11
N LYS A 212 7.83 8.88 -0.71
CA LYS A 212 7.22 8.77 -2.04
C LYS A 212 8.09 7.95 -2.99
N GLU A 213 9.37 8.27 -3.08
CA GLU A 213 10.27 7.62 -4.03
C GLU A 213 10.47 6.14 -3.69
N ILE A 214 10.73 5.84 -2.43
CA ILE A 214 11.03 4.48 -1.98
C ILE A 214 9.79 3.57 -2.08
N ARG A 215 8.57 4.09 -1.88
CA ARG A 215 7.35 3.33 -2.16
C ARG A 215 7.21 2.91 -3.63
N ILE A 216 7.72 3.72 -4.55
CA ILE A 216 7.62 3.48 -5.99
C ILE A 216 8.74 2.54 -6.45
N THR A 217 9.99 2.86 -6.10
CA THR A 217 11.17 2.19 -6.65
C THR A 217 11.60 0.96 -5.86
N LYS A 218 11.28 0.91 -4.56
CA LYS A 218 11.78 -0.09 -3.60
C LYS A 218 10.68 -0.48 -2.58
N ASN A 219 9.48 -0.75 -3.07
CA ASN A 219 8.29 -1.01 -2.25
C ASN A 219 8.47 -2.18 -1.25
N THR A 220 9.22 -3.21 -1.63
CA THR A 220 9.49 -4.37 -0.76
C THR A 220 10.33 -3.98 0.46
N LEU A 221 11.40 -3.19 0.26
CA LEU A 221 12.20 -2.60 1.33
C LEU A 221 11.36 -1.65 2.19
N PHE A 222 10.52 -0.82 1.56
CA PHE A 222 9.62 0.10 2.26
C PHE A 222 8.71 -0.65 3.25
N LYS A 223 7.99 -1.67 2.75
CA LYS A 223 7.07 -2.44 3.57
C LYS A 223 7.81 -3.20 4.69
N ALA A 224 9.00 -3.74 4.41
CA ALA A 224 9.82 -4.40 5.42
C ALA A 224 10.26 -3.44 6.54
N ALA A 225 10.69 -2.23 6.17
CA ALA A 225 11.04 -1.17 7.11
C ALA A 225 9.86 -0.72 7.99
N VAL A 226 8.67 -0.59 7.41
CA VAL A 226 7.44 -0.27 8.17
C VAL A 226 7.10 -1.39 9.15
N ARG A 227 7.28 -2.66 8.77
CA ARG A 227 7.02 -3.80 9.66
C ARG A 227 7.93 -3.82 10.88
N TYR A 228 9.25 -3.76 10.68
CA TYR A 228 10.20 -3.92 11.78
C TYR A 228 10.37 -2.66 12.63
N PHE A 229 10.19 -1.48 12.05
CA PHE A 229 10.48 -0.21 12.72
C PHE A 229 9.24 0.67 12.89
N GLY A 230 8.06 0.21 12.45
CA GLY A 230 6.78 0.90 12.54
C GLY A 230 6.56 2.01 11.51
N SER A 231 7.64 2.60 10.95
CA SER A 231 7.56 3.56 9.85
C SER A 231 8.88 3.67 9.12
N TRP A 232 8.84 4.13 7.86
CA TRP A 232 10.05 4.43 7.08
C TRP A 232 10.97 5.44 7.77
N LYS A 233 10.38 6.46 8.42
CA LYS A 233 11.13 7.44 9.21
C LYS A 233 11.91 6.76 10.34
N ARG A 234 11.24 5.91 11.13
CA ARG A 234 11.88 5.19 12.24
C ARG A 234 12.96 4.22 11.74
N ALA A 235 12.80 3.63 10.56
CA ALA A 235 13.83 2.79 9.96
C ALA A 235 15.09 3.61 9.58
N LEU A 236 14.91 4.82 9.05
CA LEU A 236 16.01 5.76 8.80
C LEU A 236 16.67 6.21 10.10
N ASP A 237 15.88 6.53 11.14
CA ASP A 237 16.41 6.89 12.47
C ASP A 237 17.27 5.75 13.04
N LYS A 238 16.86 4.48 12.85
CA LYS A 238 17.65 3.29 13.23
C LYS A 238 18.91 3.07 12.38
N ALA A 239 18.96 3.67 11.20
CA ALA A 239 20.12 3.67 10.32
C ALA A 239 21.03 4.89 10.57
N ASP A 240 20.75 5.69 11.61
CA ASP A 240 21.41 6.97 11.92
C ASP A 240 21.32 7.99 10.76
N ILE A 241 20.23 7.95 9.99
CA ILE A 241 19.98 8.85 8.86
C ILE A 241 18.80 9.75 9.19
N ASP A 242 19.04 11.07 9.20
CA ASP A 242 17.97 12.04 9.40
C ASP A 242 17.01 12.07 8.20
N TYR A 243 15.83 11.48 8.36
CA TYR A 243 14.77 11.47 7.34
C TYR A 243 14.41 12.88 6.83
N ASN A 244 14.58 13.92 7.65
CA ASN A 244 14.20 15.28 7.28
C ASN A 244 15.01 15.81 6.10
N ILE A 245 16.18 15.26 5.78
CA ILE A 245 16.97 15.68 4.61
C ILE A 245 16.32 15.28 3.28
N TYR A 246 15.40 14.29 3.30
CA TYR A 246 14.69 13.79 2.13
C TYR A 246 13.26 14.34 2.00
N LEU A 247 12.82 15.15 2.96
CA LEU A 247 11.49 15.75 2.92
C LEU A 247 11.48 16.98 2.00
N LYS A 248 10.66 16.93 0.94
CA LYS A 248 10.35 18.11 0.11
C LYS A 248 9.69 19.23 0.93
N THR A 249 8.97 18.88 1.99
CA THR A 249 8.34 19.81 2.93
C THR A 249 8.56 19.36 4.37
N LYS A 250 9.05 20.28 5.22
CA LYS A 250 9.31 19.98 6.63
C LYS A 250 7.98 19.82 7.41
N PRO A 251 7.86 18.83 8.32
CA PRO A 251 6.62 18.52 9.02
C PRO A 251 6.23 19.61 10.03
N LYS A 252 4.97 19.64 10.46
CA LYS A 252 4.49 20.55 11.52
C LYS A 252 5.33 20.34 12.78
N GLY A 253 5.84 21.44 13.36
CA GLY A 253 6.67 21.41 14.57
C GLY A 253 8.16 21.12 14.35
N TYR A 254 8.62 20.98 13.10
CA TYR A 254 10.04 20.76 12.80
C TYR A 254 10.94 21.93 13.20
N TRP A 255 10.44 23.16 13.10
CA TRP A 255 11.21 24.38 13.34
C TRP A 255 11.06 24.85 14.78
N SER A 256 12.16 24.84 15.53
CA SER A 256 12.37 25.65 16.73
C SER A 256 13.00 27.00 16.38
N GLU A 257 12.98 27.96 17.31
CA GLU A 257 13.63 29.27 17.15
C GLU A 257 15.10 29.13 16.74
N LYS A 258 15.84 28.26 17.44
CA LYS A 258 17.26 27.98 17.17
C LYS A 258 17.48 27.37 15.79
N GLN A 259 16.60 26.46 15.35
CA GLN A 259 16.69 25.86 14.01
C GLN A 259 16.42 26.88 12.91
N ILE A 260 15.47 27.79 13.10
CA ILE A 260 15.17 28.85 12.13
C ILE A 260 16.37 29.77 11.98
N ILE A 261 16.94 30.26 13.08
CA ILE A 261 18.11 31.13 13.07
C ILE A 261 19.30 30.44 12.40
N ASN A 262 19.58 29.18 12.75
CA ASN A 262 20.68 28.41 12.16
C ASN A 262 20.47 28.17 10.67
N GLU A 263 19.24 27.89 10.23
CA GLU A 263 18.94 27.69 8.82
C GLU A 263 19.08 29.00 8.02
N ILE A 264 18.64 30.14 8.54
CA ILE A 264 18.85 31.44 7.90
C ILE A 264 20.35 31.72 7.72
N ARG A 265 21.15 31.50 8.77
CA ARG A 265 22.63 31.63 8.70
C ARG A 265 23.25 30.70 7.69
N LYS A 266 22.80 29.45 7.67
CA LYS A 266 23.24 28.44 6.69
C LYS A 266 22.91 28.88 5.26
N MET A 267 21.67 29.28 5.00
CA MET A 267 21.24 29.77 3.68
C MET A 267 22.11 30.94 3.21
N PHE A 268 22.41 31.89 4.10
CA PHE A 268 23.29 33.01 3.78
C PHE A 268 24.74 32.55 3.47
N SER A 269 25.30 31.63 4.28
CA SER A 269 26.64 31.09 4.05
C SER A 269 26.77 30.29 2.74
N GLU A 270 25.67 29.68 2.29
CA GLU A 270 25.59 28.97 1.01
C GLU A 270 25.33 29.92 -0.18
N GLY A 271 25.29 31.24 0.05
CA GLY A 271 25.02 32.25 -0.97
C GLY A 271 23.57 32.30 -1.46
N LYS A 272 22.63 31.68 -0.75
CA LYS A 272 21.21 31.69 -1.11
C LYS A 272 20.55 33.00 -0.67
N PRO A 273 19.65 33.59 -1.46
CA PRO A 273 18.93 34.78 -1.06
C PRO A 273 18.08 34.53 0.20
N ILE A 274 18.12 35.44 1.18
CA ILE A 274 17.33 35.35 2.42
C ILE A 274 16.17 36.37 2.48
N ASN A 275 15.84 37.03 1.36
CA ASN A 275 14.63 37.86 1.27
C ASN A 275 13.35 37.03 1.43
N SER A 276 12.30 37.70 1.89
CA SER A 276 10.99 37.10 2.12
C SER A 276 10.42 36.42 0.88
N SER A 277 10.58 37.01 -0.30
CA SER A 277 10.06 36.46 -1.56
C SER A 277 10.71 35.12 -1.93
N TYR A 278 12.04 35.06 -1.89
CA TYR A 278 12.78 33.84 -2.20
C TYR A 278 12.43 32.72 -1.22
N VAL A 279 12.43 33.01 0.09
CA VAL A 279 12.15 31.99 1.11
C VAL A 279 10.68 31.58 1.10
N MET A 280 9.74 32.49 0.84
CA MET A 280 8.33 32.15 0.66
C MET A 280 8.11 31.21 -0.54
N THR A 281 8.91 31.35 -1.60
CA THR A 281 8.78 30.51 -2.80
C THR A 281 9.47 29.16 -2.63
N ASN A 282 10.69 29.15 -2.09
CA ASN A 282 11.57 27.97 -2.05
C ASN A 282 11.49 27.20 -0.72
N ASN A 283 11.04 27.84 0.36
CA ASN A 283 10.93 27.22 1.68
C ASN A 283 9.74 27.76 2.50
N LYS A 284 8.52 27.49 2.00
CA LYS A 284 7.24 27.91 2.61
C LYS A 284 7.11 27.56 4.10
N SER A 285 7.63 26.38 4.49
CA SER A 285 7.55 25.89 5.87
C SER A 285 8.42 26.73 6.82
N LEU A 286 9.65 27.05 6.41
CA LEU A 286 10.54 27.96 7.15
C LEU A 286 9.91 29.34 7.29
N TYR A 287 9.50 29.95 6.16
CA TYR A 287 8.90 31.29 6.14
C TYR A 287 7.66 31.39 7.04
N GLY A 288 6.73 30.45 6.88
CA GLY A 288 5.48 30.45 7.63
C GLY A 288 5.64 30.15 9.12
N THR A 289 6.68 29.41 9.51
CA THR A 289 6.95 29.14 10.94
C THR A 289 7.72 30.28 11.59
N ALA A 290 8.72 30.82 10.91
CA ALA A 290 9.45 32.01 11.36
C ALA A 290 8.53 33.21 11.61
N ARG A 291 7.58 33.50 10.70
CA ARG A 291 6.59 34.57 10.92
C ARG A 291 5.69 34.35 12.13
N ARG A 292 5.36 33.09 12.47
CA ARG A 292 4.52 32.80 13.64
C ARG A 292 5.29 32.93 14.95
N MET A 293 6.56 32.55 14.97
CA MET A 293 7.40 32.58 16.18
C MET A 293 7.96 33.98 16.45
N PHE A 294 8.46 34.64 15.41
CA PHE A 294 9.15 35.93 15.49
C PHE A 294 8.32 37.10 14.97
N LYS A 295 6.99 36.95 14.82
CA LYS A 295 6.02 37.92 14.25
C LYS A 295 6.23 38.30 12.78
N THR A 296 7.47 38.56 12.35
CA THR A 296 7.81 38.93 10.97
C THR A 296 9.03 38.15 10.47
N TRP A 297 9.17 38.04 9.14
CA TRP A 297 10.37 37.42 8.55
C TRP A 297 11.60 38.31 8.75
N GLU A 298 11.41 39.62 8.69
CA GLU A 298 12.43 40.62 8.99
C GLU A 298 13.06 40.43 10.37
N GLU A 299 12.23 40.30 11.39
CA GLU A 299 12.67 40.07 12.77
C GLU A 299 13.44 38.75 12.90
N SER A 300 13.01 37.69 12.20
CA SER A 300 13.76 36.43 12.18
C SER A 300 15.13 36.52 11.49
N VAL A 301 15.28 37.34 10.46
CA VAL A 301 16.56 37.60 9.78
C VAL A 301 17.48 38.46 10.63
N THR A 302 16.91 39.47 11.29
CA THR A 302 17.61 40.36 12.22
C THR A 302 18.14 39.59 13.43
N LEU A 303 17.33 38.72 14.04
CA LEU A 303 17.75 37.82 15.13
C LEU A 303 18.81 36.81 14.68
N ALA A 304 18.84 36.46 13.39
CA ALA A 304 19.92 35.65 12.82
C ALA A 304 21.24 36.42 12.67
N GLY A 305 21.24 37.74 12.84
CA GLY A 305 22.42 38.61 12.79
C GLY A 305 22.63 39.30 11.44
N PHE A 306 21.60 39.39 10.60
CA PHE A 306 21.69 40.05 9.30
C PHE A 306 20.77 41.28 9.24
N ASP A 307 21.24 42.36 8.61
CA ASP A 307 20.38 43.49 8.28
C ASP A 307 19.39 43.08 7.18
N TYR A 308 18.09 43.06 7.53
CA TYR A 308 17.05 42.66 6.59
C TYR A 308 16.93 43.60 5.39
N ASN A 309 17.20 44.91 5.57
CA ASN A 309 17.09 45.88 4.49
C ASN A 309 18.15 45.63 3.41
N ALA A 310 19.36 45.24 3.81
CA ALA A 310 20.43 44.87 2.88
C ALA A 310 20.11 43.61 2.05
N VAL A 311 19.16 42.77 2.49
CA VAL A 311 18.86 41.49 1.84
C VAL A 311 17.46 41.41 1.22
N ARG A 312 16.57 42.37 1.49
CA ARG A 312 15.17 42.39 1.01
C ARG A 312 15.10 42.75 -0.49
N ASN A 313 14.50 41.87 -1.29
CA ASN A 313 14.04 42.19 -2.65
C ASN A 313 12.55 42.45 -2.62
N ASP A 314 12.18 43.72 -2.64
CA ASP A 314 10.78 44.13 -2.49
C ASP A 314 10.08 44.13 -3.86
N ILE A 315 9.33 43.07 -4.17
CA ILE A 315 8.66 42.89 -5.46
C ILE A 315 7.64 44.00 -5.73
N ASN A 316 6.92 44.48 -4.71
CA ASN A 316 5.93 45.56 -4.89
C ASN A 316 6.60 46.92 -5.13
N THR A 317 7.71 47.18 -4.45
CA THR A 317 8.49 48.42 -4.66
C THR A 317 9.24 48.36 -5.99
N THR A 318 9.78 47.22 -6.39
CA THR A 318 10.41 47.02 -7.71
C THR A 318 9.38 47.15 -8.84
N SER A 319 8.19 46.56 -8.72
CA SER A 319 7.11 46.71 -9.71
C SER A 319 6.58 48.14 -9.77
N TYR A 320 6.39 48.79 -8.61
CA TYR A 320 5.98 50.20 -8.54
C TYR A 320 7.06 51.13 -9.14
N CYS A 321 8.34 50.91 -8.82
CA CYS A 321 9.45 51.65 -9.40
C CYS A 321 9.58 51.37 -10.90
N GLY A 322 9.31 50.15 -11.37
CA GLY A 322 9.25 49.79 -12.79
C GLY A 322 8.17 50.60 -13.52
N TYR A 323 6.95 50.61 -12.98
CA TYR A 323 5.84 51.42 -13.50
C TYR A 323 6.16 52.92 -13.51
N MET A 324 6.76 53.44 -12.43
CA MET A 324 7.18 54.84 -12.37
C MET A 324 8.31 55.16 -13.36
N PHE A 325 9.22 54.21 -13.59
CA PHE A 325 10.29 54.34 -14.57
C PHE A 325 9.76 54.34 -16.01
N GLU A 326 8.81 53.45 -16.32
CA GLU A 326 8.12 53.44 -17.62
C GLU A 326 7.47 54.81 -17.91
N LYS A 327 6.82 55.45 -16.93
CA LYS A 327 6.28 56.82 -17.11
C LYS A 327 7.36 57.84 -17.45
N VAL A 328 8.52 57.77 -16.80
CA VAL A 328 9.64 58.69 -17.09
C VAL A 328 10.14 58.46 -18.53
N VAL A 329 10.26 57.20 -18.95
CA VAL A 329 10.65 56.86 -20.33
C VAL A 329 9.58 57.35 -21.32
N ASP A 330 8.29 57.19 -21.01
CA ASP A 330 7.18 57.65 -21.84
C ASP A 330 7.26 59.15 -22.11
N ASP A 331 7.50 59.93 -21.06
CA ASP A 331 7.59 61.38 -21.14
C ASP A 331 8.84 61.80 -21.91
N VAL A 332 10.01 61.22 -21.61
CA VAL A 332 11.27 61.52 -22.32
C VAL A 332 11.17 61.20 -23.82
N LEU A 333 10.56 60.07 -24.19
CA LEU A 333 10.37 59.71 -25.60
C LEU A 333 9.44 60.70 -26.32
N LYS A 334 8.34 61.14 -25.68
CA LYS A 334 7.45 62.16 -26.23
C LYS A 334 8.16 63.49 -26.42
N GLU A 335 8.99 63.90 -25.46
CA GLU A 335 9.74 65.15 -25.56
C GLU A 335 10.82 65.13 -26.65
N LEU A 336 11.34 63.96 -26.97
CA LEU A 336 12.24 63.74 -28.11
C LEU A 336 11.49 63.54 -29.44
N ASN A 337 10.17 63.70 -29.47
CA ASN A 337 9.30 63.44 -30.64
C ASN A 337 9.46 62.02 -31.20
N ILE A 338 9.72 61.03 -30.35
CA ILE A 338 9.81 59.62 -30.74
C ILE A 338 8.43 58.99 -30.60
N ASN A 339 7.83 58.65 -31.75
CA ASN A 339 6.52 57.99 -31.80
C ASN A 339 6.61 56.50 -31.43
N TYR A 340 5.65 56.03 -30.62
CA TYR A 340 5.50 54.62 -30.26
C TYR A 340 4.04 54.31 -29.93
N THR A 341 3.66 53.04 -30.00
CA THR A 341 2.39 52.54 -29.47
C THR A 341 2.62 51.70 -28.20
N LYS A 342 1.72 51.85 -27.22
CA LYS A 342 1.69 51.02 -26.01
C LYS A 342 0.87 49.76 -26.27
N HIS A 343 1.36 48.62 -25.77
CA HIS A 343 0.62 47.37 -25.58
C HIS A 343 -0.49 47.04 -26.60
N ASN A 344 -0.13 46.56 -27.79
CA ASN A 344 -1.12 45.91 -28.65
C ASN A 344 -0.49 44.89 -29.63
N THR A 345 -0.16 43.71 -29.13
CA THR A 345 0.28 42.58 -29.97
C THR A 345 -0.85 41.56 -30.21
N GLY A 346 -2.02 41.73 -29.59
CA GLY A 346 -3.11 40.73 -29.58
C GLY A 346 -2.75 39.40 -28.89
N ASN A 347 -1.53 39.26 -28.35
CA ASN A 347 -1.00 38.02 -27.78
C ASN A 347 -0.75 38.17 -26.27
N ALA A 348 -1.49 37.41 -25.45
CA ALA A 348 -1.44 37.49 -23.99
C ALA A 348 -0.05 37.18 -23.39
N LEU A 349 0.81 36.44 -24.12
CA LEU A 349 2.10 35.97 -23.64
C LEU A 349 3.23 37.01 -23.81
N ILE A 350 3.06 38.01 -24.69
CA ILE A 350 4.14 38.94 -25.08
C ILE A 350 3.65 40.38 -25.06
N LYS A 351 4.19 41.14 -24.11
CA LYS A 351 3.82 42.52 -23.81
C LYS A 351 5.08 43.39 -23.79
N PRO A 352 5.55 43.90 -24.96
CA PRO A 352 6.57 44.94 -24.97
C PRO A 352 5.99 46.25 -24.40
N ASP A 353 6.85 47.06 -23.80
CA ASP A 353 6.45 48.37 -23.27
C ASP A 353 6.30 49.40 -24.39
N TYR A 354 7.04 49.23 -25.50
CA TYR A 354 7.08 50.15 -26.63
C TYR A 354 7.10 49.40 -27.97
N ILE A 355 6.26 49.81 -28.92
CA ILE A 355 6.34 49.38 -30.32
C ILE A 355 6.59 50.63 -31.15
N PHE A 356 7.80 50.77 -31.70
CA PHE A 356 8.18 51.93 -32.51
C PHE A 356 7.74 51.78 -33.96
N ASN A 357 7.86 50.57 -34.50
CA ASN A 357 7.33 50.16 -35.79
C ASN A 357 7.23 48.62 -35.83
N GLU A 358 6.82 48.06 -36.97
CA GLU A 358 6.61 46.61 -37.16
C GLU A 358 7.84 45.76 -36.83
N VAL A 359 9.05 46.32 -37.00
CA VAL A 359 10.31 45.57 -36.85
C VAL A 359 11.09 45.94 -35.60
N LYS A 360 10.81 47.09 -34.97
CA LYS A 360 11.56 47.67 -33.84
C LYS A 360 10.67 47.84 -32.62
N TRP A 361 10.97 47.06 -31.58
CA TRP A 361 10.25 47.10 -30.31
C TRP A 361 11.18 47.59 -29.19
N GLY A 362 10.61 47.94 -28.04
CA GLY A 362 11.37 48.38 -26.88
C GLY A 362 10.75 48.01 -25.55
N ASP A 363 11.59 48.07 -24.53
CA ASP A 363 11.30 47.60 -23.18
C ASP A 363 12.12 48.42 -22.18
N ALA A 364 11.49 48.85 -21.08
CA ALA A 364 12.13 49.67 -20.04
C ALA A 364 12.56 48.79 -18.87
N LYS A 365 13.83 48.89 -18.47
CA LYS A 365 14.39 48.11 -17.36
C LYS A 365 15.03 48.98 -16.28
N LEU A 366 14.75 48.67 -15.02
CA LEU A 366 15.35 49.38 -13.89
C LEU A 366 16.88 49.23 -13.82
N SER A 367 17.45 48.18 -14.41
CA SER A 367 18.90 48.03 -14.51
C SER A 367 19.34 47.37 -15.81
N LYS A 368 20.56 47.70 -16.24
CA LYS A 368 21.30 47.07 -17.35
C LYS A 368 21.42 45.55 -17.15
N TRP A 369 21.63 45.12 -15.90
CA TRP A 369 21.89 43.73 -15.54
C TRP A 369 20.65 42.83 -15.55
N SER A 370 19.45 43.42 -15.51
CA SER A 370 18.18 42.68 -15.53
C SER A 370 17.99 41.87 -16.80
N ILE A 371 18.74 42.16 -17.87
CA ILE A 371 18.62 41.56 -19.21
C ILE A 371 19.37 40.22 -19.30
N PHE A 372 20.42 40.02 -18.49
CA PHE A 372 21.20 38.78 -18.48
C PHE A 372 20.56 37.67 -17.64
N HIS A 373 19.60 38.03 -16.77
CA HIS A 373 18.90 37.11 -15.88
C HIS A 373 17.45 36.83 -16.32
N SER A 374 16.94 37.57 -17.30
CA SER A 374 15.61 37.37 -17.85
C SER A 374 15.73 36.81 -19.27
N ASP A 375 14.88 35.85 -19.62
CA ASP A 375 14.70 35.38 -21.01
C ASP A 375 14.14 36.48 -21.94
N THR A 376 14.36 37.77 -21.67
CA THR A 376 13.79 38.92 -22.40
C THR A 376 14.23 38.93 -23.86
N VAL A 377 15.51 38.72 -24.13
CA VAL A 377 15.99 38.64 -25.53
C VAL A 377 15.39 37.44 -26.23
N SER A 378 15.37 36.27 -25.57
CA SER A 378 14.76 35.04 -26.07
C SER A 378 13.25 35.19 -26.33
N LYS A 379 12.54 35.89 -25.43
CA LYS A 379 11.09 36.16 -25.48
C LYS A 379 10.70 36.99 -26.70
N TYR A 380 11.51 37.98 -27.07
CA TYR A 380 11.18 38.89 -28.17
C TYR A 380 11.83 38.52 -29.51
N LYS A 381 12.80 37.59 -29.53
CA LYS A 381 13.57 37.18 -30.73
C LYS A 381 12.71 36.80 -31.94
N HIS A 382 11.51 36.25 -31.70
CA HIS A 382 10.60 35.76 -32.74
C HIS A 382 9.53 36.79 -33.16
N TYR A 383 9.49 37.96 -32.51
CA TYR A 383 8.40 38.93 -32.65
C TYR A 383 8.87 40.31 -33.11
N CYS A 384 10.16 40.61 -32.96
CA CYS A 384 10.76 41.82 -33.52
C CYS A 384 12.14 41.51 -34.13
N ASN A 385 12.51 42.27 -35.16
CA ASN A 385 13.85 42.19 -35.74
C ASN A 385 14.88 42.97 -34.92
N PHE A 386 14.42 43.98 -34.18
CA PHE A 386 15.27 44.83 -33.36
C PHE A 386 14.60 45.15 -32.02
N LEU A 387 15.32 44.89 -30.92
CA LEU A 387 14.88 45.21 -29.56
C LEU A 387 15.73 46.35 -29.00
N TRP A 388 15.08 47.42 -28.56
CA TRP A 388 15.71 48.57 -27.93
C TRP A 388 15.37 48.62 -26.44
N ILE A 389 16.36 48.34 -25.59
CA ILE A 389 16.17 48.31 -24.15
C ILE A 389 16.67 49.62 -23.55
N ILE A 390 15.78 50.33 -22.86
CA ILE A 390 16.10 51.58 -22.18
C ILE A 390 16.27 51.25 -20.70
N PHE A 391 17.42 51.57 -20.12
CA PHE A 391 17.73 51.20 -18.75
C PHE A 391 18.10 52.37 -17.85
N MET A 392 17.77 52.24 -16.55
CA MET A 392 18.08 53.24 -15.53
C MET A 392 19.45 53.00 -14.88
N ARG A 393 19.62 51.90 -14.14
CA ARG A 393 20.86 51.61 -13.39
C ARG A 393 21.90 50.87 -14.22
N GLY A 394 23.14 51.32 -14.19
CA GLY A 394 24.26 50.71 -14.89
C GLY A 394 25.22 51.78 -15.38
N GLU A 395 26.28 51.35 -16.06
CA GLU A 395 27.15 52.27 -16.78
C GLU A 395 26.33 53.07 -17.82
N GLN A 396 26.54 54.38 -17.91
CA GLN A 396 25.78 55.25 -18.81
C GLN A 396 26.24 55.08 -20.27
N THR A 397 25.94 53.93 -20.86
CA THR A 397 26.33 53.56 -22.22
C THR A 397 25.13 53.53 -23.17
N ASP A 398 25.45 53.63 -24.46
CA ASP A 398 24.56 53.38 -25.57
C ASP A 398 25.26 52.39 -26.50
N GLU A 399 24.92 51.11 -26.39
CA GLU A 399 25.68 50.03 -27.00
C GLU A 399 24.78 49.05 -27.73
N LEU A 400 25.32 48.51 -28.82
CA LEU A 400 24.72 47.40 -29.54
C LEU A 400 25.25 46.10 -28.92
N VAL A 401 24.40 45.42 -28.15
CA VAL A 401 24.76 44.15 -27.48
C VAL A 401 24.94 43.04 -28.51
N ASN A 402 24.13 43.04 -29.57
CA ASN A 402 24.29 42.22 -30.76
C ASN A 402 23.52 42.85 -31.93
N VAL A 403 23.61 42.25 -33.12
CA VAL A 403 22.96 42.72 -34.37
C VAL A 403 21.46 43.03 -34.27
N ARG A 404 20.75 42.53 -33.24
CA ARG A 404 19.31 42.72 -33.02
C ARG A 404 18.96 43.41 -31.70
N VAL A 405 19.92 43.76 -30.84
CA VAL A 405 19.64 44.31 -29.50
C VAL A 405 20.53 45.51 -29.19
N ARG A 406 19.92 46.66 -28.91
CA ARG A 406 20.59 47.87 -28.40
C ARG A 406 20.15 48.16 -26.98
N GLN A 407 21.11 48.53 -26.13
CA GLN A 407 20.87 49.00 -24.78
C GLN A 407 21.27 50.46 -24.67
N THR A 408 20.38 51.31 -24.18
CA THR A 408 20.66 52.74 -24.01
C THR A 408 20.29 53.16 -22.60
N SER A 409 21.23 53.83 -21.92
CA SER A 409 20.97 54.48 -20.65
C SER A 409 19.99 55.65 -20.84
N ILE A 410 18.93 55.70 -20.02
CA ILE A 410 17.95 56.80 -20.04
C ILE A 410 18.62 58.17 -19.85
N PHE A 411 19.73 58.23 -19.12
CA PHE A 411 20.49 59.46 -18.89
C PHE A 411 21.06 60.05 -20.19
N LEU A 412 21.38 59.22 -21.19
CA LEU A 412 21.85 59.68 -22.50
C LEU A 412 20.72 60.25 -23.36
N LEU A 413 19.49 59.75 -23.18
CA LEU A 413 18.30 60.33 -23.82
C LEU A 413 17.93 61.66 -23.17
N ILE A 414 17.97 61.73 -21.84
CA ILE A 414 17.70 62.97 -21.09
C ILE A 414 18.70 64.07 -21.49
N LYS A 415 19.97 63.75 -21.72
CA LYS A 415 21.00 64.73 -22.17
C LYS A 415 20.64 65.46 -23.48
N GLN A 416 19.76 64.90 -24.31
CA GLN A 416 19.30 65.52 -25.56
C GLN A 416 18.21 66.58 -25.32
N LEU A 417 17.62 66.64 -24.12
CA LEU A 417 16.59 67.60 -23.76
C LEU A 417 17.18 68.94 -23.27
N PRO A 418 16.40 70.05 -23.26
CA PRO A 418 16.83 71.32 -22.67
C PRO A 418 17.18 71.19 -21.17
N ARG A 419 18.16 71.98 -20.68
CA ARG A 419 18.66 71.92 -19.28
C ARG A 419 17.58 71.99 -18.21
N SER A 420 16.52 72.77 -18.43
CA SER A 420 15.39 72.89 -17.51
C SER A 420 14.66 71.55 -17.31
N LYS A 421 14.50 70.79 -18.38
CA LYS A 421 13.83 69.48 -18.40
C LYS A 421 14.73 68.36 -17.90
N GLN A 422 16.04 68.45 -18.18
CA GLN A 422 17.04 67.52 -17.63
C GLN A 422 16.95 67.45 -16.10
N LYS A 423 16.92 68.62 -15.44
CA LYS A 423 16.82 68.70 -13.97
C LYS A 423 15.54 68.05 -13.44
N HIS A 424 14.42 68.19 -14.15
CA HIS A 424 13.15 67.57 -13.78
C HIS A 424 13.22 66.04 -13.79
N TYR A 425 13.66 65.45 -14.90
CA TYR A 425 13.74 63.99 -15.03
C TYR A 425 14.80 63.35 -14.13
N LEU A 426 15.95 64.02 -13.93
CA LEU A 426 16.96 63.55 -12.97
C LEU A 426 16.39 63.47 -11.55
N ASN A 427 15.56 64.42 -11.13
CA ASN A 427 14.90 64.38 -9.82
C ASN A 427 13.89 63.22 -9.71
N LEU A 428 13.13 62.94 -10.79
CA LEU A 428 12.23 61.79 -10.83
C LEU A 428 12.98 60.46 -10.75
N LEU A 429 14.09 60.32 -11.49
CA LEU A 429 14.93 59.12 -11.44
C LEU A 429 15.59 58.93 -10.07
N ASN A 430 16.01 60.02 -9.41
CA ASN A 430 16.54 59.95 -8.05
C ASN A 430 15.50 59.44 -7.05
N LYS A 431 14.25 59.92 -7.11
CA LYS A 431 13.15 59.42 -6.26
C LYS A 431 12.85 57.94 -6.49
N ILE A 432 13.00 57.46 -7.73
CA ILE A 432 12.86 56.03 -8.05
C ILE A 432 14.04 55.25 -7.47
N SER A 433 15.27 55.78 -7.57
CA SER A 433 16.48 55.16 -7.01
C SER A 433 16.45 55.09 -5.48
N GLU A 434 15.97 56.15 -4.80
CA GLU A 434 15.82 56.20 -3.34
C GLU A 434 14.82 55.16 -2.81
N LYS A 435 13.85 54.76 -3.64
CA LYS A 435 12.89 53.70 -3.30
C LYS A 435 13.43 52.29 -3.59
N LEU A 436 14.47 52.17 -4.40
CA LEU A 436 15.10 50.90 -4.78
C LEU A 436 16.32 50.54 -3.92
N ASN A 437 16.81 51.50 -3.13
CA ASN A 437 17.84 51.36 -2.11
C ASN A 437 17.14 51.28 -0.74
#